data_AF-A0A539D9P6-F1
#
_entry.id   AF-A0A539D9P6-F1
#
_cell.length_a   1.000
_cell.length_b   1.000
_cell.length_c   1.000
_cell.angle_alpha   90.00
_cell.angle_beta   90.00
_cell.angle_gamma   90.00
#
_symmetry.space_group_name_H-M   'P 1'
#
loop_
_entity.id
_entity.type
_entity.pdbx_description
1 polymer ?
#
loop_
_entity_poly.entity_id
_entity_poly.type
_entity_poly.pdbx_seq_one_letter_code
_entity_poly.pdbx_strand_id
1 'polypeptide(L)'
;MEWIRAYVRLEVELSPIIVEPWRRAADNSGIPSVGNFESAVFNPGEFRTLIPHAAFREMTDRDAYWGAKIVASFSDAQIAAAVEAVQYEDPRARDFLVNTLIERRDKTASYWFDRVAPLDFFSVREGALHFHDLAVDIGLEAPRNYEVELEPADGSSSATRRIPLDQARLPLDELDADGATRFSLKIKVAGNPARPACVELTRKGLQWTVTRVRHG
;
A
#
# COMPACT_ATOMS: atom_id res chain seq x y z
N MET A 1 -24.69 49.74 47.09
CA MET A 1 -23.58 49.17 47.88
C MET A 1 -23.61 47.64 47.67
N GLU A 2 -23.48 47.18 46.43
CA GLU A 2 -22.23 47.12 45.67
C GLU A 2 -21.44 45.85 45.96
N TRP A 3 -21.47 44.96 44.96
CA TRP A 3 -20.36 44.18 44.43
C TRP A 3 -19.62 43.21 45.37
N ILE A 4 -19.82 41.91 45.14
CA ILE A 4 -18.82 40.99 44.55
C ILE A 4 -19.26 39.56 44.87
N ARG A 5 -19.78 38.87 43.85
CA ARG A 5 -19.46 37.48 43.49
C ARG A 5 -20.07 37.23 42.12
N ALA A 6 -19.48 37.92 41.14
CA ALA A 6 -19.75 37.71 39.74
C ALA A 6 -19.20 36.34 39.31
N TYR A 7 -20.08 35.55 38.70
CA TYR A 7 -19.86 34.79 37.47
C TYR A 7 -18.52 34.07 37.27
N VAL A 8 -18.57 32.74 37.23
CA VAL A 8 -18.25 31.96 36.02
C VAL A 8 -19.12 30.70 36.04
N ARG A 9 -20.28 30.73 35.36
CA ARG A 9 -20.97 29.51 34.94
C ARG A 9 -20.31 29.09 33.63
N LEU A 10 -19.31 28.24 33.70
CA LEU A 10 -18.80 27.52 32.53
C LEU A 10 -19.85 26.47 32.20
N GLU A 11 -20.73 26.78 31.25
CA GLU A 11 -21.43 25.76 30.48
C GLU A 11 -20.36 24.96 29.75
N VAL A 12 -20.01 23.82 30.34
CA VAL A 12 -19.26 22.78 29.65
C VAL A 12 -20.23 22.21 28.62
N GLU A 13 -20.18 22.77 27.42
CA GLU A 13 -20.69 22.13 26.22
C GLU A 13 -19.88 20.84 26.07
N LEU A 14 -20.44 19.73 26.55
CA LEU A 14 -19.87 18.41 26.44
C LEU A 14 -19.67 18.16 24.94
N SER A 15 -18.42 18.28 24.47
CA SER A 15 -18.03 17.68 23.20
C SER A 15 -18.61 16.27 23.16
N PRO A 16 -19.24 15.86 22.05
CA PRO A 16 -19.78 14.50 21.94
C PRO A 16 -18.66 13.55 22.37
N ILE A 17 -18.94 12.68 23.33
CA ILE A 17 -17.97 11.73 23.87
C ILE A 17 -17.30 11.07 22.66
N ILE A 18 -16.03 11.41 22.42
CA ILE A 18 -15.25 10.78 21.36
C ILE A 18 -15.06 9.34 21.84
N VAL A 19 -15.92 8.44 21.36
CA VAL A 19 -15.74 7.01 21.57
C VAL A 19 -14.61 6.59 20.64
N GLU A 20 -13.45 6.34 21.25
CA GLU A 20 -12.28 5.84 20.56
C GLU A 20 -12.63 4.59 19.74
N PRO A 21 -12.15 4.46 18.49
CA PRO A 21 -12.52 3.36 17.59
C PRO A 21 -12.34 1.96 18.21
N TRP A 22 -11.30 1.73 19.03
CA TRP A 22 -11.08 0.45 19.72
C TRP A 22 -12.08 0.15 20.84
N ARG A 23 -12.83 1.14 21.33
CA ARG A 23 -13.98 0.92 22.21
C ARG A 23 -15.26 0.53 21.45
N ARG A 24 -15.26 0.69 20.12
CA ARG A 24 -16.34 0.21 19.23
C ARG A 24 -16.13 -1.25 18.81
N ALA A 25 -14.88 -1.73 18.85
CA ALA A 25 -14.59 -3.15 18.71
C ALA A 25 -15.18 -3.88 19.92
N ALA A 26 -16.35 -4.46 19.73
CA ALA A 26 -16.94 -5.37 20.70
C ALA A 26 -16.30 -6.75 20.51
N ASP A 27 -15.98 -7.45 21.60
CA ASP A 27 -15.66 -8.88 21.57
C ASP A 27 -16.91 -9.65 21.14
N ASN A 28 -17.12 -9.70 19.83
CA ASN A 28 -18.18 -10.47 19.19
C ASN A 28 -17.70 -11.88 18.83
N SER A 29 -16.42 -12.19 19.09
CA SER A 29 -15.86 -13.52 18.78
C SER A 29 -16.44 -14.58 19.72
N GLY A 30 -16.70 -14.22 20.98
CA GLY A 30 -17.06 -15.17 22.03
C GLY A 30 -15.91 -16.13 22.37
N ILE A 31 -14.68 -15.77 22.00
CA ILE A 31 -13.46 -16.57 22.20
C ILE A 31 -12.51 -15.74 23.09
N PRO A 32 -12.43 -16.04 24.40
CA PRO A 32 -11.67 -15.23 25.35
C PRO A 32 -10.18 -15.06 25.00
N SER A 33 -9.57 -16.04 24.34
CA SER A 33 -8.16 -16.01 23.94
C SER A 33 -7.87 -15.05 22.77
N VAL A 34 -8.90 -14.61 22.04
CA VAL A 34 -8.80 -13.67 20.91
C VAL A 34 -9.10 -12.24 21.34
N GLY A 35 -10.07 -12.06 22.25
CA GLY A 35 -10.50 -10.75 22.74
C GLY A 35 -11.08 -9.87 21.62
N ASN A 36 -10.72 -8.58 21.61
CA ASN A 36 -11.25 -7.59 20.65
C ASN A 36 -10.56 -7.61 19.27
N PHE A 37 -9.75 -8.64 18.97
CA PHE A 37 -9.07 -8.71 17.67
C PHE A 37 -10.07 -9.05 16.58
N GLU A 38 -10.30 -8.14 15.65
CA GLU A 38 -11.28 -8.28 14.58
C GLU A 38 -10.84 -7.55 13.30
N SER A 39 -11.56 -7.80 12.21
CA SER A 39 -11.28 -7.28 10.87
C SER A 39 -12.38 -6.38 10.33
N ALA A 40 -13.64 -6.51 10.76
CA ALA A 40 -14.81 -5.86 10.18
C ALA A 40 -14.70 -4.33 10.21
N VAL A 41 -14.36 -3.73 11.35
CA VAL A 41 -14.18 -2.27 11.50
C VAL A 41 -12.72 -1.83 11.43
N PHE A 42 -11.80 -2.76 11.22
CA PHE A 42 -10.38 -2.45 11.04
C PHE A 42 -10.16 -1.52 9.85
N ASN A 43 -9.54 -0.36 10.13
CA ASN A 43 -9.15 0.64 9.16
C ASN A 43 -7.62 0.80 9.15
N PRO A 44 -6.93 0.43 8.06
CA PRO A 44 -5.46 0.52 7.98
C PRO A 44 -4.90 1.93 8.19
N GLY A 45 -5.60 2.99 7.74
CA GLY A 45 -5.15 4.38 7.90
C GLY A 45 -5.30 4.93 9.32
N GLU A 46 -6.20 4.34 10.09
CA GLU A 46 -6.44 4.72 11.48
C GLU A 46 -5.76 3.77 12.47
N PHE A 47 -5.00 2.79 11.99
CA PHE A 47 -4.27 1.87 12.86
C PHE A 47 -3.32 2.63 13.79
N ARG A 48 -3.35 2.27 15.07
CA ARG A 48 -2.44 2.78 16.10
C ARG A 48 -1.91 1.61 16.91
N THR A 49 -0.63 1.67 17.24
CA THR A 49 0.01 0.70 18.13
C THR A 49 -0.44 0.92 19.57
N LEU A 50 -0.53 -0.16 20.36
CA LEU A 50 -0.89 -0.06 21.78
C LEU A 50 0.08 0.82 22.56
N ILE A 51 1.39 0.65 22.31
CA ILE A 51 2.44 1.51 22.83
C ILE A 51 2.78 2.53 21.72
N PRO A 52 2.72 3.85 22.00
CA PRO A 52 3.04 4.86 21.00
C PRO A 52 4.41 4.64 20.37
N HIS A 53 4.44 4.51 19.04
CA HIS A 53 5.66 4.28 18.30
C HIS A 53 5.88 5.40 17.27
N ALA A 54 7.04 6.07 17.34
CA ALA A 54 7.32 7.23 16.50
C ALA A 54 7.21 6.91 14.99
N ALA A 55 7.70 5.75 14.56
CA ALA A 55 7.61 5.35 13.15
C ALA A 55 6.17 5.22 12.62
N PHE A 56 5.19 4.88 13.48
CA PHE A 56 3.78 4.82 13.07
C PHE A 56 3.09 6.19 13.16
N ARG A 57 3.57 7.10 14.03
CA ARG A 57 3.05 8.46 14.13
C ARG A 57 3.48 9.34 12.95
N GLU A 58 4.73 9.17 12.51
CA GLU A 58 5.34 9.95 11.43
C GLU A 58 5.33 9.19 10.08
N MET A 59 4.52 8.14 9.96
CA MET A 59 4.49 7.26 8.80
C MET A 59 4.03 8.02 7.55
N THR A 60 4.85 8.02 6.50
CA THR A 60 4.44 8.55 5.19
C THR A 60 3.67 7.50 4.39
N ASP A 61 2.97 7.91 3.33
CA ASP A 61 2.33 6.96 2.40
C ASP A 61 3.34 5.97 1.79
N ARG A 62 4.60 6.39 1.59
CA ARG A 62 5.67 5.52 1.08
C ARG A 62 6.06 4.46 2.10
N ASP A 63 6.19 4.85 3.37
CA ASP A 63 6.49 3.91 4.46
C ASP A 63 5.34 2.92 4.64
N ALA A 64 4.11 3.43 4.58
CA ALA A 64 2.90 2.63 4.69
C ALA A 64 2.74 1.64 3.52
N TYR A 65 3.01 2.10 2.29
CA TYR A 65 3.08 1.23 1.10
C TYR A 65 4.14 0.14 1.25
N TRP A 66 5.34 0.49 1.71
CA TRP A 66 6.40 -0.48 1.96
C TRP A 66 5.98 -1.53 2.99
N GLY A 67 5.36 -1.12 4.09
CA GLY A 67 4.81 -2.04 5.09
C GLY A 67 3.67 -2.91 4.53
N ALA A 68 2.76 -2.32 3.75
CA ALA A 68 1.66 -3.03 3.12
C ALA A 68 2.17 -4.10 2.14
N LYS A 69 3.22 -3.82 1.36
CA LYS A 69 3.87 -4.81 0.50
C LYS A 69 4.41 -6.01 1.28
N ILE A 70 5.03 -5.77 2.44
CA ILE A 70 5.53 -6.87 3.29
C ILE A 70 4.36 -7.71 3.81
N VAL A 71 3.32 -7.06 4.34
CA VAL A 71 2.12 -7.75 4.86
C VAL A 71 1.43 -8.54 3.74
N ALA A 72 1.27 -7.94 2.56
CA ALA A 72 0.69 -8.56 1.38
C ALA A 72 1.46 -9.79 0.87
N SER A 73 2.77 -9.87 1.14
CA SER A 73 3.61 -10.99 0.67
C SER A 73 3.35 -12.32 1.39
N PHE A 74 2.64 -12.30 2.53
CA PHE A 74 2.25 -13.51 3.24
C PHE A 74 1.04 -14.17 2.58
N SER A 75 1.22 -15.39 2.07
CA SER A 75 0.14 -16.23 1.56
C SER A 75 -0.81 -16.72 2.66
N ASP A 76 -2.03 -17.09 2.30
CA ASP A 76 -3.01 -17.67 3.23
C ASP A 76 -2.45 -18.92 3.94
N ALA A 77 -1.70 -19.75 3.21
CA ALA A 77 -1.05 -20.94 3.77
C ALA A 77 0.03 -20.59 4.81
N GLN A 78 0.79 -19.51 4.59
CA GLN A 78 1.78 -19.03 5.57
C GLN A 78 1.10 -18.44 6.81
N ILE A 79 -0.01 -17.72 6.63
CA ILE A 79 -0.81 -17.20 7.75
C ILE A 79 -1.40 -18.36 8.56
N ALA A 80 -2.00 -19.35 7.89
CA ALA A 80 -2.53 -20.55 8.53
C ALA A 80 -1.45 -21.32 9.29
N ALA A 81 -0.28 -21.52 8.69
CA ALA A 81 0.86 -22.19 9.35
C ALA A 81 1.38 -21.39 10.56
N ALA A 82 1.42 -20.06 10.49
CA ALA A 82 1.83 -19.22 11.60
C ALA A 82 0.85 -19.29 12.78
N VAL A 83 -0.47 -19.31 12.51
CA VAL A 83 -1.49 -19.47 13.56
C VAL A 83 -1.47 -20.88 14.16
N GLU A 84 -1.29 -21.91 13.33
CA GLU A 84 -1.17 -23.31 13.78
C GLU A 84 -0.03 -23.49 14.79
N ALA A 85 1.11 -22.84 14.53
CA ALA A 85 2.28 -22.92 15.40
C ALA A 85 2.06 -22.37 16.82
N VAL A 86 1.01 -21.57 17.05
CA VAL A 86 0.67 -20.99 18.36
C VAL A 86 -0.01 -22.02 19.29
N GLN A 87 -0.60 -23.09 18.73
CA GLN A 87 -1.24 -24.17 19.50
C GLN A 87 -2.33 -23.68 20.47
N TYR A 88 -3.29 -22.88 19.98
CA TYR A 88 -4.45 -22.47 20.77
C TYR A 88 -5.26 -23.69 21.27
N GLU A 89 -5.63 -23.69 22.55
CA GLU A 89 -6.45 -24.75 23.15
C GLU A 89 -7.88 -24.79 22.58
N ASP A 90 -8.47 -23.61 22.34
CA ASP A 90 -9.79 -23.50 21.72
C ASP A 90 -9.64 -23.55 20.19
N PRO A 91 -10.12 -24.61 19.51
CA PRO A 91 -10.00 -24.74 18.06
C PRO A 91 -10.73 -23.63 17.29
N ARG A 92 -11.74 -22.99 17.90
CA ARG A 92 -12.43 -21.84 17.28
C ARG A 92 -11.50 -20.64 17.12
N ALA A 93 -10.51 -20.48 18.00
CA ALA A 93 -9.56 -19.37 17.94
C ALA A 93 -8.70 -19.43 16.68
N ARG A 94 -8.28 -20.64 16.29
CA ARG A 94 -7.45 -20.86 15.10
C ARG A 94 -8.13 -20.35 13.84
N ASP A 95 -9.31 -20.88 13.53
CA ASP A 95 -10.01 -20.55 12.28
C ASP A 95 -10.41 -19.07 12.27
N PHE A 96 -10.83 -18.53 13.42
CA PHE A 96 -11.13 -17.12 13.57
C PHE A 96 -9.91 -16.23 13.29
N LEU A 97 -8.75 -16.55 13.86
CA LEU A 97 -7.52 -15.76 13.70
C LEU A 97 -6.98 -15.82 12.27
N VAL A 98 -7.01 -16.99 11.63
CA VAL A 98 -6.60 -17.13 10.23
C VAL A 98 -7.43 -16.21 9.33
N ASN A 99 -8.76 -16.30 9.44
CA ASN A 99 -9.67 -15.47 8.63
C ASN A 99 -9.46 -13.98 8.94
N THR A 100 -9.38 -13.61 10.23
CA THR A 100 -9.19 -12.22 10.64
C THR A 100 -7.87 -11.64 10.11
N LEU A 101 -6.78 -12.41 10.14
CA LEU A 101 -5.47 -11.98 9.65
C LEU A 101 -5.45 -11.82 8.12
N ILE A 102 -6.06 -12.76 7.39
CA ILE A 102 -6.22 -12.67 5.92
C ILE A 102 -7.02 -11.41 5.56
N GLU A 103 -8.19 -11.21 6.19
CA GLU A 103 -9.04 -10.04 5.91
C GLU A 103 -8.33 -8.72 6.25
N ARG A 104 -7.56 -8.68 7.35
CA ARG A 104 -6.77 -7.49 7.70
C ARG A 104 -5.60 -7.28 6.74
N ARG A 105 -4.93 -8.34 6.27
CA ARG A 105 -3.89 -8.27 5.24
C ARG A 105 -4.46 -7.63 3.98
N ASP A 106 -5.59 -8.14 3.51
CA ASP A 106 -6.24 -7.72 2.28
C ASP A 106 -6.71 -6.27 2.37
N LYS A 107 -7.37 -5.89 3.48
CA LYS A 107 -7.73 -4.49 3.75
C LYS A 107 -6.51 -3.56 3.76
N THR A 108 -5.41 -3.99 4.39
CA THR A 108 -4.16 -3.22 4.46
C THR A 108 -3.58 -3.01 3.07
N ALA A 109 -3.49 -4.08 2.28
CA ALA A 109 -2.99 -4.04 0.91
C ALA A 109 -3.86 -3.11 0.04
N SER A 110 -5.17 -3.34 -0.05
CA SER A 110 -6.09 -2.50 -0.82
C SER A 110 -5.98 -1.03 -0.45
N TYR A 111 -6.02 -0.70 0.85
CA TYR A 111 -6.01 0.70 1.30
C TYR A 111 -4.74 1.45 0.89
N TRP A 112 -3.56 0.83 1.05
CA TRP A 112 -2.30 1.51 0.75
C TRP A 112 -1.92 1.44 -0.73
N PHE A 113 -2.34 0.39 -1.45
CA PHE A 113 -2.15 0.25 -2.89
C PHE A 113 -3.00 1.24 -3.71
N ASP A 114 -4.12 1.72 -3.15
CA ASP A 114 -4.91 2.82 -3.74
C ASP A 114 -4.25 4.20 -3.60
N ARG A 115 -3.19 4.32 -2.79
CA ARG A 115 -2.47 5.59 -2.55
C ARG A 115 -1.14 5.65 -3.29
N VAL A 116 -0.44 4.52 -3.36
CA VAL A 116 0.82 4.34 -4.07
C VAL A 116 0.68 3.13 -4.96
N ALA A 117 0.88 3.31 -6.28
CA ALA A 117 0.64 2.28 -7.25
C ALA A 117 1.44 1.01 -6.89
N PRO A 118 0.80 -0.17 -6.83
CA PRO A 118 1.43 -1.42 -6.39
C PRO A 118 2.29 -2.04 -7.47
N LEU A 119 3.10 -1.23 -8.17
CA LEU A 119 3.95 -1.67 -9.25
C LEU A 119 5.38 -1.80 -8.74
N ASP A 120 5.94 -3.00 -8.77
CA ASP A 120 7.28 -3.28 -8.22
C ASP A 120 8.00 -4.40 -8.99
N PHE A 121 9.17 -4.81 -8.49
CA PHE A 121 9.99 -5.88 -9.06
C PHE A 121 10.35 -5.64 -10.53
N PHE A 122 10.65 -4.38 -10.85
CA PHE A 122 11.06 -3.95 -12.19
C PHE A 122 12.34 -4.64 -12.64
N SER A 123 12.31 -5.24 -13.82
CA SER A 123 13.47 -5.90 -14.42
C SER A 123 13.46 -5.76 -15.94
N VAL A 124 14.64 -5.65 -16.54
CA VAL A 124 14.78 -5.71 -18.01
C VAL A 124 15.14 -7.13 -18.41
N ARG A 125 14.34 -7.72 -19.29
CA ARG A 125 14.60 -9.02 -19.93
C ARG A 125 13.97 -9.03 -21.31
N GLU A 126 14.58 -9.73 -22.26
CA GLU A 126 14.02 -9.93 -23.62
C GLU A 126 13.62 -8.62 -24.33
N GLY A 127 14.45 -7.58 -24.21
CA GLY A 127 14.20 -6.27 -24.86
C GLY A 127 13.04 -5.47 -24.25
N ALA A 128 12.50 -5.89 -23.10
CA ALA A 128 11.36 -5.23 -22.45
C ALA A 128 11.61 -4.98 -20.95
N LEU A 129 11.01 -3.92 -20.43
CA LEU A 129 10.83 -3.71 -19.00
C LEU A 129 9.61 -4.50 -18.53
N HIS A 130 9.82 -5.41 -17.60
CA HIS A 130 8.78 -6.15 -16.90
C HIS A 130 8.62 -5.61 -15.48
N PHE A 131 7.41 -5.69 -14.96
CA PHE A 131 7.10 -5.37 -13.57
C PHE A 131 5.96 -6.24 -13.08
N HIS A 132 5.76 -6.20 -11.77
CA HIS A 132 4.68 -6.89 -11.08
C HIS A 132 3.63 -5.87 -10.67
N ASP A 133 2.36 -6.22 -10.84
CA ASP A 133 1.27 -5.56 -10.16
C ASP A 133 0.92 -6.39 -8.93
N LEU A 134 1.37 -5.92 -7.77
CA LEU A 134 1.28 -6.67 -6.52
C LEU A 134 -0.16 -6.94 -6.10
N ALA A 135 -1.14 -6.11 -6.49
CA ALA A 135 -2.54 -6.37 -6.15
C ALA A 135 -3.13 -7.49 -7.04
N VAL A 136 -2.69 -7.58 -8.29
CA VAL A 136 -3.06 -8.67 -9.20
C VAL A 136 -2.39 -9.97 -8.77
N ASP A 137 -1.11 -9.92 -8.41
CA ASP A 137 -0.34 -11.09 -7.98
C ASP A 137 -0.96 -11.81 -6.77
N ILE A 138 -1.57 -11.06 -5.85
CA ILE A 138 -2.24 -11.62 -4.67
C ILE A 138 -3.75 -11.81 -4.85
N GLY A 139 -4.29 -11.55 -6.05
CA GLY A 139 -5.70 -11.78 -6.37
C GLY A 139 -6.69 -10.76 -5.81
N LEU A 140 -6.24 -9.59 -5.34
CA LEU A 140 -7.13 -8.50 -4.94
C LEU A 140 -7.74 -7.79 -6.15
N GLU A 141 -7.07 -7.87 -7.30
CA GLU A 141 -7.47 -7.19 -8.53
C GLU A 141 -7.36 -8.14 -9.72
N ALA A 142 -8.27 -7.99 -10.68
CA ALA A 142 -8.15 -8.66 -11.98
C ALA A 142 -7.01 -8.02 -12.81
N PRO A 143 -6.49 -8.67 -13.86
CA PRO A 143 -5.52 -8.05 -14.76
C PRO A 143 -5.94 -6.65 -15.23
N ARG A 144 -5.00 -5.70 -15.22
CA ARG A 144 -5.26 -4.26 -15.41
C ARG A 144 -4.44 -3.70 -16.57
N ASN A 145 -4.90 -2.55 -17.06
CA ASN A 145 -4.15 -1.73 -18.00
C ASN A 145 -3.28 -0.72 -17.25
N TYR A 146 -2.19 -0.29 -17.87
CA TYR A 146 -1.24 0.67 -17.32
C TYR A 146 -1.01 1.83 -18.29
N GLU A 147 -0.51 2.94 -17.77
CA GLU A 147 -0.06 4.08 -18.56
C GLU A 147 1.37 4.42 -18.16
N VAL A 148 2.22 4.61 -19.16
CA VAL A 148 3.60 5.05 -19.00
C VAL A 148 3.74 6.46 -19.55
N GLU A 149 4.21 7.39 -18.74
CA GLU A 149 4.77 8.66 -19.21
C GLU A 149 6.29 8.52 -19.33
N LEU A 150 6.81 8.64 -20.54
CA LEU A 150 8.23 8.52 -20.86
C LEU A 150 8.83 9.89 -21.13
N GLU A 151 9.94 10.17 -20.45
CA GLU A 151 10.77 11.35 -20.63
C GLU A 151 12.23 10.91 -20.91
N PRO A 152 12.79 11.22 -22.11
CA PRO A 152 14.22 10.99 -22.36
C PRO A 152 15.07 11.89 -21.48
N ALA A 153 16.02 11.31 -20.74
CA ALA A 153 16.79 12.05 -19.74
C ALA A 153 18.08 12.69 -20.28
N ASP A 154 18.40 12.50 -21.56
CA ASP A 154 19.64 12.97 -22.19
C ASP A 154 19.54 14.38 -22.81
N GLY A 155 18.55 15.18 -22.39
CA GLY A 155 18.53 16.63 -22.62
C GLY A 155 18.08 17.10 -24.00
N SER A 156 17.71 16.20 -24.92
CA SER A 156 16.90 16.59 -26.08
C SER A 156 15.47 16.89 -25.60
N SER A 157 14.92 18.05 -25.94
CA SER A 157 13.53 18.46 -25.72
C SER A 157 12.54 17.57 -26.49
N SER A 158 12.58 16.27 -26.27
CA SER A 158 11.64 15.31 -26.82
C SER A 158 10.42 15.32 -25.91
N ALA A 159 9.25 15.51 -26.52
CA ALA A 159 7.99 15.62 -25.81
C ALA A 159 7.72 14.37 -24.96
N THR A 160 7.14 14.55 -23.77
CA THR A 160 6.65 13.43 -22.95
C THR A 160 5.73 12.54 -23.78
N ARG A 161 6.09 11.27 -23.95
CA ARG A 161 5.26 10.29 -24.67
C ARG A 161 4.40 9.53 -23.67
N ARG A 162 3.11 9.39 -23.96
CA ARG A 162 2.19 8.54 -23.20
C ARG A 162 1.99 7.23 -23.93
N ILE A 163 2.23 6.12 -23.25
CA ILE A 163 2.17 4.77 -23.82
C ILE A 163 1.18 3.95 -22.98
N PRO A 164 0.03 3.55 -23.53
CA PRO A 164 -0.86 2.60 -22.87
C PRO A 164 -0.26 1.20 -22.92
N LEU A 165 -0.44 0.42 -21.86
CA LEU A 165 -0.06 -0.99 -21.78
C LEU A 165 -1.26 -1.81 -21.34
N ASP A 166 -1.46 -2.96 -21.95
CA ASP A 166 -2.49 -3.96 -21.59
C ASP A 166 -1.96 -5.06 -20.66
N GLN A 167 -0.66 -5.02 -20.36
CA GLN A 167 0.05 -5.99 -19.54
C GLN A 167 1.23 -5.32 -18.83
N ALA A 168 1.78 -5.99 -17.80
CA ALA A 168 2.89 -5.49 -17.01
C ALA A 168 4.26 -5.62 -17.72
N ARG A 169 4.31 -5.15 -18.98
CA ARG A 169 5.46 -5.24 -19.88
C ARG A 169 5.48 -4.04 -20.83
N LEU A 170 6.63 -3.37 -20.90
CA LEU A 170 6.90 -2.28 -21.85
C LEU A 170 8.07 -2.70 -22.76
N PRO A 171 7.84 -2.97 -24.06
CA PRO A 171 8.92 -3.14 -25.03
C PRO A 171 9.81 -1.89 -25.07
N LEU A 172 11.13 -2.05 -24.94
CA LEU A 172 12.10 -0.95 -24.92
C LEU A 172 12.73 -0.69 -26.29
N ASP A 173 12.81 -1.71 -27.14
CA ASP A 173 13.44 -1.62 -28.46
C ASP A 173 12.73 -0.60 -29.37
N GLU A 174 11.41 -0.47 -29.23
CA GLU A 174 10.59 0.50 -29.98
C GLU A 174 10.72 1.94 -29.45
N LEU A 175 11.30 2.12 -28.26
CA LEU A 175 11.44 3.43 -27.61
C LEU A 175 12.73 4.15 -28.01
N ASP A 176 13.68 3.42 -28.60
CA ASP A 176 15.04 3.84 -28.96
C ASP A 176 15.13 4.71 -30.24
N ALA A 177 14.01 5.26 -30.71
CA ALA A 177 13.96 5.99 -31.99
C ALA A 177 14.95 7.18 -32.08
N ASP A 178 15.36 7.76 -30.94
CA ASP A 178 16.17 8.97 -30.89
C ASP A 178 17.61 8.75 -30.36
N GLY A 179 18.05 7.50 -30.17
CA GLY A 179 19.40 7.21 -29.65
C GLY A 179 19.58 7.53 -28.16
N ALA A 180 18.50 7.68 -27.40
CA ALA A 180 18.54 7.95 -25.97
C ALA A 180 19.29 6.84 -25.21
N THR A 181 20.13 7.22 -24.27
CA THR A 181 20.87 6.34 -23.36
C THR A 181 20.25 6.30 -21.96
N ARG A 182 19.31 7.20 -21.65
CA ARG A 182 18.60 7.25 -20.38
C ARG A 182 17.11 7.54 -20.55
N PHE A 183 16.28 6.82 -19.82
CA PHE A 183 14.85 7.08 -19.71
C PHE A 183 14.43 7.27 -18.26
N SER A 184 13.51 8.21 -18.05
CA SER A 184 12.69 8.32 -16.85
C SER A 184 11.25 7.92 -17.22
N LEU A 185 10.73 6.90 -16.55
CA LEU A 185 9.40 6.37 -16.77
C LEU A 185 8.55 6.60 -15.53
N LYS A 186 7.39 7.25 -15.67
CA LYS A 186 6.34 7.24 -14.64
C LYS A 186 5.29 6.24 -15.06
N ILE A 187 5.10 5.19 -14.27
CA ILE A 187 4.21 4.06 -14.56
C ILE A 187 3.09 4.05 -13.53
N LYS A 188 1.84 4.02 -13.99
CA LYS A 188 0.64 3.93 -13.15
C LYS A 188 -0.34 2.91 -13.70
N VAL A 189 -1.24 2.45 -12.84
CA VAL A 189 -2.45 1.73 -13.28
C VAL A 189 -3.38 2.75 -13.98
N ALA A 190 -3.86 2.40 -15.17
CA ALA A 190 -4.68 3.30 -15.98
C ALA A 190 -5.99 3.64 -15.25
N GLY A 191 -6.33 4.93 -15.19
CA GLY A 191 -7.54 5.41 -14.50
C GLY A 191 -7.47 5.40 -12.96
N ASN A 192 -6.38 4.93 -12.36
CA ASN A 192 -6.20 4.91 -10.91
C ASN A 192 -5.45 6.19 -10.44
N PRO A 193 -5.91 6.86 -9.37
CA PRO A 193 -5.28 8.09 -8.87
C PRO A 193 -4.02 7.87 -8.00
N ALA A 194 -3.66 6.62 -7.71
CA ALA A 194 -2.49 6.29 -6.90
C ALA A 194 -1.20 6.91 -7.48
N ARG A 195 -0.28 7.30 -6.60
CA ARG A 195 1.00 7.88 -7.01
C ARG A 195 1.78 6.87 -7.88
N PRO A 196 2.30 7.28 -9.05
CA PRO A 196 3.00 6.37 -9.96
C PRO A 196 4.33 5.88 -9.38
N ALA A 197 4.79 4.73 -9.89
CA ALA A 197 6.18 4.30 -9.74
C ALA A 197 7.04 5.05 -10.77
N CYS A 198 8.16 5.60 -10.32
CA CYS A 198 9.17 6.22 -11.18
C CYS A 198 10.34 5.26 -11.36
N VAL A 199 10.63 4.88 -12.61
CA VAL A 199 11.69 3.96 -12.98
C VAL A 199 12.69 4.68 -13.87
N GLU A 200 13.96 4.66 -13.47
CA GLU A 200 15.06 5.19 -14.26
C GLU A 200 15.81 4.03 -14.92
N LEU A 201 15.98 4.14 -16.23
CA LEU A 201 16.69 3.17 -17.06
C LEU A 201 17.95 3.81 -17.65
N THR A 202 19.02 3.02 -17.74
CA THR A 202 20.22 3.41 -18.50
C THR A 202 20.63 2.32 -19.48
N ARG A 203 21.15 2.75 -20.63
CA ARG A 203 21.64 1.89 -21.69
C ARG A 203 23.16 1.91 -21.75
N LYS A 204 23.76 0.72 -21.89
CA LYS A 204 25.17 0.54 -22.26
C LYS A 204 25.24 -0.37 -23.48
N GLY A 205 25.72 0.14 -24.61
CA GLY A 205 25.61 -0.56 -25.89
C GLY A 205 24.15 -0.76 -26.27
N LEU A 206 23.72 -2.01 -26.44
CA LEU A 206 22.33 -2.39 -26.74
C LEU A 206 21.52 -2.77 -25.49
N GLN A 207 22.14 -2.82 -24.31
CA GLN A 207 21.50 -3.37 -23.11
C GLN A 207 20.96 -2.26 -22.21
N TRP A 208 19.66 -2.32 -21.93
CA TRP A 208 18.99 -1.50 -20.92
C TRP A 208 19.08 -2.14 -19.53
N THR A 209 19.17 -1.30 -18.51
CA THR A 209 19.20 -1.71 -17.10
C THR A 209 18.39 -0.75 -16.24
N VAL A 210 17.67 -1.27 -15.25
CA VAL A 210 17.02 -0.46 -14.20
C VAL A 210 18.10 0.05 -13.26
N THR A 211 18.23 1.36 -13.12
CA THR A 211 19.20 1.99 -12.22
C THR A 211 18.55 2.54 -10.96
N ARG A 212 17.26 2.87 -11.02
CA ARG A 212 16.53 3.38 -9.87
C ARG A 212 15.05 3.10 -9.98
N VAL A 213 14.43 2.79 -8.84
CA VAL A 213 12.98 2.74 -8.68
C VAL A 213 12.62 3.64 -7.50
N ARG A 214 11.57 4.45 -7.65
CA ARG A 214 10.98 5.25 -6.58
C ARG A 214 9.47 5.10 -6.62
N HIS A 215 8.88 4.86 -5.47
CA HIS A 215 7.43 4.86 -5.26
C HIS A 215 7.05 6.11 -4.50
N GLY A 216 6.05 6.87 -4.98
CA GLY A 216 5.44 8.02 -4.29
C GLY A 216 6.41 8.95 -3.57
#